data_AF-A0A7X2N141-F1
#
_entry.id   AF-A0A7X2N141-F1
#
_cell.length_a   1.000
_cell.length_b   1.000
_cell.length_c   1.000
_cell.angle_alpha   90.00
_cell.angle_beta   90.00
_cell.angle_gamma   90.00
#
_symmetry.space_group_name_H-M   'P 1'
#
loop_
_entity.id
_entity.type
_entity.pdbx_description
1 polymer ?
#
loop_
_entity_poly.entity_id
_entity_poly.type
_entity_poly.pdbx_seq_one_letter_code
_entity_poly.pdbx_strand_id
1 'polypeptide(L)' 'MSKKLGSLQMGWDRYNIAKNILENASDDFDVNDCFELLKKVSQQVCPTVVSMVLDADKGIVYWCENQKWDTIEKRIL' A
#
# COMPACT_ATOMS: atom_id res chain seq x y z
N MET A 1 -31.44 19.03 5.87
CA MET A 1 -30.23 18.41 6.44
C MET A 1 -29.56 17.57 5.37
N SER A 2 -28.50 18.09 4.74
CA SER A 2 -27.69 17.30 3.80
C SER A 2 -26.87 16.28 4.58
N LYS A 3 -27.07 14.99 4.31
CA LYS A 3 -26.13 13.94 4.70
C LYS A 3 -24.80 14.24 3.99
N LYS A 4 -23.83 14.77 4.74
CA LYS A 4 -22.48 15.04 4.23
C LYS A 4 -21.86 13.71 3.81
N LEU A 5 -21.54 13.56 2.53
CA LEU A 5 -20.77 12.43 1.98
C LEU A 5 -19.40 12.36 2.68
N GLY A 6 -19.30 11.57 3.75
CA GLY A 6 -18.04 11.30 4.45
C GLY A 6 -17.15 10.25 3.78
N SER A 7 -17.55 9.71 2.62
CA SER A 7 -16.91 8.54 2.00
C SER A 7 -15.98 8.85 0.81
N LEU A 8 -16.18 9.97 0.10
CA LEU A 8 -15.31 10.35 -1.04
C LEU A 8 -13.95 10.88 -0.58
N GLN A 9 -13.88 11.47 0.62
CA GLN A 9 -12.68 12.13 1.13
C GLN A 9 -11.57 11.12 1.50
N MET A 10 -11.91 9.93 2.00
CA MET A 10 -10.92 8.90 2.39
C MET A 10 -10.24 8.22 1.20
N GLY A 11 -10.89 8.11 0.03
CA GLY A 11 -10.26 7.55 -1.17
C GLY A 11 -9.29 8.53 -1.82
N TRP A 12 -9.68 9.81 -1.85
CA TRP A 12 -8.89 10.89 -2.44
C TRP A 12 -7.59 11.16 -1.67
N ASP A 13 -7.64 11.06 -0.34
CA ASP A 13 -6.46 11.24 0.52
C ASP A 13 -5.40 10.15 0.26
N ARG A 14 -5.82 8.87 0.25
CA ARG A 14 -4.93 7.73 -0.04
C ARG A 14 -4.25 7.84 -1.40
N TYR A 15 -5.01 8.26 -2.42
CA TYR A 15 -4.46 8.48 -3.76
C TYR A 15 -3.39 9.58 -3.75
N ASN A 16 -3.68 10.74 -3.15
CA ASN A 16 -2.74 11.85 -3.12
C ASN A 16 -1.48 11.52 -2.29
N ILE A 17 -1.62 10.77 -1.20
CA ILE A 17 -0.48 10.26 -0.41
C ILE A 17 0.40 9.34 -1.27
N ALA A 18 -0.20 8.33 -1.93
CA ALA A 18 0.55 7.42 -2.81
C ALA A 18 1.26 8.18 -3.93
N LYS A 19 0.53 9.07 -4.61
CA LYS A 19 1.05 9.90 -5.70
C LYS A 19 2.25 10.72 -5.22
N ASN A 20 2.14 11.42 -4.10
CA ASN A 20 3.23 12.23 -3.57
C ASN A 20 4.46 11.39 -3.18
N ILE A 21 4.27 10.19 -2.61
CA ILE A 21 5.39 9.29 -2.31
C ILE A 21 6.11 8.86 -3.59
N LEU A 22 5.36 8.49 -4.64
CA LEU A 22 5.92 8.03 -5.90
C LEU A 22 6.57 9.15 -6.72
N GLU A 23 6.01 10.36 -6.73
CA GLU A 23 6.59 11.52 -7.44
C GLU A 23 7.90 12.02 -6.80
N ASN A 24 8.11 11.71 -5.52
CA ASN A 24 9.33 12.07 -4.78
C ASN A 24 10.19 10.83 -4.44
N ALA A 25 9.91 9.68 -5.06
CA ALA A 25 10.68 8.47 -4.86
C ALA A 25 12.08 8.64 -5.46
N SER A 26 13.06 8.03 -4.80
CA SER A 26 14.43 7.94 -5.30
C SER A 26 14.53 6.85 -6.37
N ASP A 27 15.58 6.91 -7.21
CA ASP A 27 15.82 5.91 -8.27
C ASP A 27 16.13 4.50 -7.72
N ASP A 28 16.47 4.39 -6.43
CA ASP A 28 16.70 3.13 -5.70
C ASP A 28 15.46 2.56 -5.01
N PHE A 29 14.27 3.06 -5.34
CA PHE A 29 12.99 2.62 -4.78
C PHE A 29 12.81 1.09 -4.87
N ASP A 30 12.60 0.46 -3.71
CA ASP A 30 12.62 -1.00 -3.59
C ASP A 30 11.32 -1.60 -3.03
N VAL A 31 11.36 -2.90 -2.75
CA VAL A 31 10.23 -3.65 -2.18
C VAL A 31 9.82 -3.14 -0.80
N ASN A 32 10.78 -2.71 0.03
CA ASN A 32 10.48 -2.17 1.36
C ASN A 32 9.76 -0.82 1.23
N ASP A 33 10.20 0.03 0.30
CA ASP A 33 9.52 1.30 0.02
C ASP A 33 8.08 1.10 -0.46
N CYS A 34 7.85 0.06 -1.27
CA CYS A 34 6.49 -0.35 -1.66
C CYS A 34 5.63 -0.67 -0.44
N PHE A 35 6.14 -1.42 0.54
CA PHE A 35 5.39 -1.75 1.75
C PHE A 35 5.18 -0.55 2.66
N GLU A 36 6.14 0.36 2.78
CA GLU A 36 5.95 1.61 3.52
C GLU A 36 4.89 2.50 2.88
N LEU A 37 4.83 2.56 1.54
CA LEU A 37 3.74 3.21 0.82
C LEU A 37 2.40 2.53 1.14
N LEU A 38 2.30 1.20 0.98
CA LEU A 38 1.08 0.44 1.22
C LEU A 38 0.57 0.58 2.67
N LYS A 39 1.49 0.69 3.63
CA LYS A 39 1.20 0.97 5.03
C LYS A 39 0.66 2.38 5.24
N LYS A 40 1.28 3.40 4.63
CA LYS A 40 0.84 4.80 4.74
C LYS A 40 -0.56 5.03 4.14
N VAL A 41 -0.93 4.29 3.09
CA VAL A 41 -2.25 4.39 2.47
C VAL A 41 -3.25 3.36 3.00
N SER A 42 -2.87 2.56 3.99
CA SER A 42 -3.77 1.60 4.61
C SER A 42 -4.86 2.32 5.43
N GLN A 43 -6.03 1.69 5.52
CA GLN A 43 -7.18 2.20 6.26
C GLN A 43 -7.58 1.23 7.37
N GLN A 44 -8.11 1.78 8.47
CA GLN A 44 -8.61 0.99 9.59
C GLN A 44 -10.09 0.57 9.41
N VAL A 45 -10.87 1.36 8.67
CA VAL A 45 -12.27 1.05 8.36
C VAL A 45 -12.31 0.28 7.03
N CYS A 46 -12.82 -0.96 7.06
CA CYS A 46 -12.72 -1.92 5.95
C CYS A 46 -11.25 -2.14 5.53
N PRO A 47 -10.43 -2.73 6.42
CA PRO A 47 -8.99 -2.85 6.21
C PRO A 47 -8.66 -3.72 5.01
N THR A 48 -7.58 -3.38 4.31
CA THR A 48 -6.97 -4.23 3.29
C THR A 48 -6.61 -5.59 3.91
N VAL A 49 -7.13 -6.67 3.33
CA VAL A 49 -6.86 -8.04 3.79
C VAL A 49 -5.49 -8.52 3.32
N VAL A 50 -5.08 -8.15 2.10
CA VAL A 50 -3.82 -8.58 1.49
C VAL A 50 -3.14 -7.41 0.79
N SER A 51 -1.84 -7.26 1.04
CA SER A 51 -0.92 -6.36 0.34
C SER A 51 0.17 -7.19 -0.33
N MET A 52 0.41 -6.97 -1.63
CA MET A 52 1.39 -7.71 -2.42
C MET A 52 2.34 -6.76 -3.14
N VAL A 53 3.62 -7.14 -3.21
CA VAL A 53 4.62 -6.49 -4.05
C VAL A 53 5.30 -7.56 -4.90
N LEU A 54 5.29 -7.37 -6.22
CA LEU A 54 5.93 -8.27 -7.18
C LEU A 54 7.30 -7.71 -7.58
N ASP A 55 8.35 -8.49 -7.34
CA ASP A 55 9.66 -8.31 -7.95
C ASP A 55 9.71 -9.20 -9.19
N ALA A 56 9.45 -8.61 -10.35
CA ALA A 56 9.32 -9.32 -11.62
C ALA A 56 10.66 -9.90 -12.10
N ASP A 57 11.77 -9.21 -11.83
CA ASP A 57 13.10 -9.64 -12.23
C ASP A 57 13.53 -10.90 -11.49
N LYS A 58 13.10 -11.03 -10.22
CA LYS A 58 13.39 -12.20 -9.39
C LYS A 58 12.30 -13.27 -9.40
N GLY A 59 11.13 -12.98 -9.97
CA GLY A 59 9.96 -13.87 -9.89
C GLY A 59 9.49 -14.09 -8.45
N ILE A 60 9.61 -13.09 -7.58
CA ILE A 60 9.24 -13.19 -6.15
C ILE A 60 8.04 -12.28 -5.87
N VAL A 61 7.04 -12.84 -5.22
CA VAL A 61 5.93 -12.10 -4.63
C VAL A 61 6.16 -11.98 -3.13
N TYR A 62 6.21 -10.75 -2.65
CA TYR A 62 6.19 -10.43 -1.23
C TYR A 62 4.76 -10.20 -0.79
N TRP A 63 4.36 -10.81 0.32
CA TRP A 63 2.96 -10.95 0.72
C TRP A 63 2.78 -10.58 2.19
N CYS A 64 1.84 -9.68 2.47
CA CYS A 64 1.48 -9.25 3.82
C CYS A 64 -0.04 -9.37 4.00
N GLU A 65 -0.47 -10.06 5.06
CA GLU A 65 -1.88 -10.24 5.38
C GLU A 65 -2.29 -9.43 6.60
N ASN A 66 -3.52 -8.93 6.57
CA ASN A 66 -4.19 -8.25 7.68
C ASN A 66 -3.36 -7.09 8.27
N GLN A 67 -2.60 -6.39 7.41
CA GLN A 67 -1.72 -5.27 7.79
C GLN A 67 -0.65 -5.66 8.84
N LYS A 68 -0.27 -6.94 8.92
CA LYS A 68 0.84 -7.40 9.77
C LYS A 68 2.18 -7.09 9.10
N TRP A 69 2.55 -5.81 9.06
CA TRP A 69 3.73 -5.30 8.35
C TRP A 69 5.05 -5.91 8.83
N ASP A 70 5.11 -6.42 10.06
CA ASP A 70 6.29 -7.11 10.60
C ASP A 70 6.39 -8.59 10.15
N THR A 71 5.40 -9.07 9.38
CA THR A 71 5.30 -10.46 8.92
C THR A 71 5.08 -10.49 7.41
N ILE A 72 6.14 -10.20 6.66
CA ILE A 72 6.15 -10.27 5.19
C ILE A 72 6.66 -11.64 4.76
N GLU A 73 5.81 -12.39 4.06
CA GLU A 73 6.15 -13.68 3.45
C GLU A 73 6.73 -13.48 2.05
N LYS A 74 7.63 -14.38 1.63
CA LYS A 74 8.13 -14.45 0.25
C LYS A 74 7.59 -15.70 -0.42
N ARG A 75 7.05 -15.56 -1.62
CA ARG A 75 6.52 -16.65 -2.45
C ARG A 75 7.19 -16.60 -3.81
N ILE A 76 7.82 -17.70 -4.23
CA ILE A 76 8.48 -17.81 -5.53
C ILE A 76 7.43 -18.25 -6.55
N LEU A 77 7.41 -17.60 -7.71
CA LEU A 77 6.53 -17.92 -8.84
C LEU A 77 7.09 -19.04 -9.73
#